data_AF-F3CEF7-F1
#
_entry.id   AF-F3CEF7-F1
#
_cell.length_a   1.000
_cell.length_b   1.000
_cell.length_c   1.000
_cell.angle_alpha   90.00
_cell.angle_beta   90.00
_cell.angle_gamma   90.00
#
_symmetry.space_group_name_H-M   'P 1'
#
loop_
_entity.id
_entity.type
_entity.pdbx_description
1 polymer ?
#
loop_
_entity_poly.entity_id
_entity_poly.type
_entity_poly.pdbx_seq_one_letter_code
_entity_poly.pdbx_strand_id
1 'polypeptide(L)'
;MLERMSLDDGASMAMVSTVAADLGHTLLFGALASGRPLHLLSHEQAFDPDGFARYMAEHQVAVLKIVPSHLQGLLQAANPTDVLPGQLLILGGEASSWALIEQIRALKPGCRIVNHYGPTETTVGILTHEVAERVDACRSVPVGQPLANGKARVLDAYLNPVAERVAG
;
A
#
# COMPACT_ATOMS: atom_id res chain seq x y z
N MET A 1 -0.74 -9.84 7.72
CA MET A 1 -0.73 -9.10 6.43
C MET A 1 -0.73 -10.06 5.23
N LEU A 2 0.23 -10.98 5.13
CA LEU A 2 0.33 -11.94 4.01
C LEU A 2 -0.98 -12.69 3.71
N GLU A 3 -1.67 -13.19 4.74
CA GLU A 3 -2.98 -13.84 4.59
C GLU A 3 -4.05 -12.92 3.96
N ARG A 4 -4.02 -11.60 4.24
CA ARG A 4 -4.95 -10.61 3.66
C ARG A 4 -4.62 -10.29 2.20
N MET A 5 -3.40 -10.60 1.73
CA MET A 5 -3.01 -10.29 0.35
C MET A 5 -3.71 -11.21 -0.66
N SER A 6 -4.03 -12.47 -0.31
CA SER A 6 -4.77 -13.42 -1.18
C SER A 6 -4.28 -13.39 -2.63
N LEU A 7 -3.01 -13.76 -2.85
CA LEU A 7 -2.31 -13.63 -4.12
C LEU A 7 -2.31 -14.95 -4.90
N ASP A 8 -2.36 -14.87 -6.22
CA ASP A 8 -2.27 -16.06 -7.09
C ASP A 8 -0.91 -16.76 -6.96
N ASP A 9 -0.81 -18.01 -7.40
CA ASP A 9 0.46 -18.72 -7.44
C ASP A 9 1.47 -18.01 -8.36
N GLY A 10 2.73 -17.94 -7.91
CA GLY A 10 3.81 -17.28 -8.67
C GLY A 10 3.80 -15.75 -8.66
N ALA A 11 2.78 -15.10 -8.07
CA ALA A 11 2.73 -13.63 -7.98
C ALA A 11 3.99 -13.05 -7.29
N SER A 12 4.66 -12.11 -7.96
CA SER A 12 5.88 -11.45 -7.49
C SER A 12 5.61 -10.13 -6.76
N MET A 13 6.56 -9.68 -5.94
CA MET A 13 6.47 -8.44 -5.17
C MET A 13 7.60 -7.49 -5.55
N ALA A 14 7.36 -6.17 -5.53
CA ALA A 14 8.39 -5.16 -5.81
C ALA A 14 8.65 -4.23 -4.63
N MET A 15 9.89 -4.20 -4.16
CA MET A 15 10.36 -3.25 -3.15
C MET A 15 11.05 -2.07 -3.83
N VAL A 16 10.53 -0.87 -3.57
CA VAL A 16 10.96 0.40 -4.17
C VAL A 16 11.44 1.41 -3.14
N SER A 17 11.12 1.17 -1.86
CA SER A 17 11.56 1.97 -0.73
C SER A 17 12.95 1.56 -0.28
N THR A 18 13.68 2.49 0.37
CA THR A 18 14.93 2.16 1.07
C THR A 18 14.73 1.03 2.08
N VAL A 19 15.73 0.17 2.23
CA VAL A 19 15.77 -0.89 3.25
C VAL A 19 15.84 -0.36 4.69
N ALA A 20 16.29 0.89 4.84
CA ALA A 20 16.39 1.56 6.14
C ALA A 20 15.03 1.99 6.70
N ALA A 21 14.02 2.15 5.83
CA ALA A 21 12.65 2.38 6.23
C ALA A 21 11.88 1.06 6.24
N ASP A 22 11.03 0.88 7.24
CA ASP A 22 10.29 -0.34 7.46
C ASP A 22 9.13 -0.53 6.45
N LEU A 23 8.75 0.52 5.72
CA LEU A 23 7.70 0.47 4.69
C LEU A 23 7.86 -0.71 3.73
N GLY A 24 9.06 -0.94 3.19
CA GLY A 24 9.32 -2.03 2.24
C GLY A 24 9.38 -3.42 2.88
N HIS A 25 9.50 -3.52 4.21
CA HIS A 25 9.66 -4.80 4.90
C HIS A 25 8.45 -5.71 4.74
N THR A 26 7.25 -5.13 4.55
CA THR A 26 6.03 -5.90 4.22
C THR A 26 6.21 -6.74 2.95
N LEU A 27 6.93 -6.23 1.94
CA LEU A 27 7.18 -6.94 0.69
C LEU A 27 8.44 -7.81 0.77
N LEU A 28 9.51 -7.32 1.41
CA LEU A 28 10.73 -8.10 1.61
C LEU A 28 10.44 -9.41 2.34
N PHE A 29 9.90 -9.33 3.56
CA PHE A 29 9.60 -10.52 4.35
C PHE A 29 8.37 -11.26 3.83
N GLY A 30 7.40 -10.54 3.23
CA GLY A 30 6.25 -11.16 2.59
C GLY A 30 6.67 -12.12 1.47
N ALA A 31 7.55 -11.68 0.58
CA ALA A 31 8.07 -12.49 -0.52
C ALA A 31 8.89 -13.67 0.00
N LEU A 32 9.86 -13.42 0.89
CA LEU A 32 10.74 -14.46 1.42
C LEU A 32 9.98 -15.54 2.21
N ALA A 33 9.05 -15.14 3.08
CA ALA A 33 8.27 -16.07 3.89
C ALA A 33 7.25 -16.89 3.09
N SER A 34 6.89 -16.44 1.89
CA SER A 34 5.96 -17.13 0.98
C SER A 34 6.64 -17.80 -0.21
N GLY A 35 7.97 -17.76 -0.31
CA GLY A 35 8.72 -18.32 -1.43
C GLY A 35 8.46 -17.62 -2.77
N ARG A 36 8.06 -16.34 -2.76
CA ARG A 36 7.71 -15.56 -3.95
C ARG A 36 8.91 -14.74 -4.46
N PRO A 37 9.01 -14.49 -5.78
CA PRO A 37 10.03 -13.61 -6.33
C PRO A 37 9.90 -12.18 -5.76
N LEU A 38 11.05 -11.60 -5.40
CA LEU A 38 11.16 -10.21 -4.96
C LEU A 38 11.98 -9.41 -5.98
N HIS A 39 11.35 -8.40 -6.57
CA HIS A 39 11.99 -7.39 -7.40
C HIS A 39 12.52 -6.28 -6.51
N LEU A 40 13.82 -6.01 -6.62
CA LEU A 40 14.48 -4.88 -5.95
C LEU A 40 14.76 -3.81 -7.00
N LEU A 41 13.96 -2.74 -6.99
CA LEU A 41 14.17 -1.63 -7.91
C LEU A 41 15.27 -0.74 -7.36
N SER A 42 16.16 -0.27 -8.26
CA SER A 42 17.18 0.69 -7.88
C SER A 42 16.54 2.03 -7.49
N HIS A 43 17.28 2.86 -6.77
CA HIS A 43 16.83 4.22 -6.46
C HIS A 43 16.55 5.03 -7.74
N GLU A 44 17.39 4.91 -8.77
CA GLU A 44 17.18 5.58 -10.05
C GLU A 44 15.87 5.14 -10.71
N GLN A 45 15.62 3.83 -10.79
CA GLN A 45 14.37 3.30 -11.35
C GLN A 45 13.15 3.71 -10.54
N ALA A 46 13.26 3.77 -9.22
CA ALA A 46 12.17 4.18 -8.35
C ALA A 46 11.76 5.66 -8.55
N PHE A 47 12.59 6.50 -9.15
CA PHE A 47 12.31 7.92 -9.40
C PHE A 47 12.27 8.28 -10.90
N ASP A 48 12.28 7.29 -11.78
CA ASP A 48 12.08 7.41 -13.23
C ASP A 48 10.69 6.87 -13.60
N PRO A 49 9.67 7.72 -13.82
CA PRO A 49 8.32 7.27 -14.13
C PRO A 49 8.24 6.29 -15.30
N ASP A 50 8.95 6.57 -16.41
CA ASP A 50 8.89 5.75 -17.61
C ASP A 50 9.70 4.46 -17.45
N GLY A 51 10.87 4.53 -16.81
CA GLY A 51 11.66 3.36 -16.47
C GLY A 51 10.94 2.43 -15.50
N PHE A 52 10.25 2.99 -14.50
CA PHE A 52 9.44 2.24 -13.55
C PHE A 52 8.29 1.53 -14.24
N ALA A 53 7.51 2.26 -15.04
CA ALA A 53 6.39 1.72 -15.81
C ALA A 53 6.83 0.55 -16.70
N ARG A 54 7.92 0.74 -17.45
CA ARG A 54 8.51 -0.31 -18.30
C ARG A 54 8.94 -1.54 -17.50
N TYR A 55 9.61 -1.36 -16.36
CA TYR A 55 10.04 -2.47 -15.50
C TYR A 55 8.84 -3.26 -14.96
N MET A 56 7.84 -2.55 -14.43
CA MET A 56 6.62 -3.15 -13.88
C MET A 56 5.86 -3.96 -14.93
N ALA A 57 5.75 -3.44 -16.15
CA ALA A 57 5.12 -4.12 -17.27
C ALA A 57 5.94 -5.31 -17.79
N GLU A 58 7.26 -5.16 -17.98
CA GLU A 58 8.12 -6.24 -18.46
C GLU A 58 8.11 -7.45 -17.51
N HIS A 59 8.15 -7.19 -16.21
CA HIS A 59 8.22 -8.23 -15.19
C HIS A 59 6.86 -8.68 -14.63
N GLN A 60 5.76 -8.07 -15.09
CA GLN A 60 4.40 -8.38 -14.65
C GLN A 60 4.28 -8.40 -13.11
N VAL A 61 4.84 -7.37 -12.46
CA VAL A 61 4.88 -7.29 -10.99
C VAL A 61 3.47 -7.32 -10.42
N ALA A 62 3.21 -8.27 -9.53
CA ALA A 62 1.85 -8.49 -9.00
C ALA A 62 1.52 -7.64 -7.78
N VAL A 63 2.52 -7.29 -6.95
CA VAL A 63 2.31 -6.53 -5.71
C VAL A 63 3.31 -5.39 -5.58
N LEU A 64 2.80 -4.20 -5.26
CA LEU A 64 3.59 -3.01 -4.95
C LEU A 64 3.12 -2.39 -3.64
N LYS A 65 4.06 -1.93 -2.81
CA LYS A 65 3.79 -1.12 -1.63
C LYS A 65 4.57 0.19 -1.74
N ILE A 66 3.85 1.30 -1.64
CA ILE A 66 4.40 2.63 -1.93
C ILE A 66 3.63 3.71 -1.16
N VAL A 67 4.28 4.85 -0.92
CA VAL A 67 3.59 6.02 -0.36
C VAL A 67 2.76 6.73 -1.45
N PRO A 68 1.57 7.28 -1.13
CA PRO A 68 0.72 8.00 -2.07
C PRO A 68 1.42 9.07 -2.92
N SER A 69 2.25 9.93 -2.31
CA SER A 69 2.96 11.01 -3.01
C SER A 69 3.94 10.48 -4.06
N HIS A 70 4.66 9.41 -3.73
CA HIS A 70 5.62 8.76 -4.62
C HIS A 70 4.90 8.09 -5.80
N LEU A 71 3.77 7.41 -5.54
CA LEU A 71 2.93 6.86 -6.61
C LEU A 71 2.43 7.96 -7.56
N GLN A 72 1.98 9.11 -7.03
CA GLN A 72 1.53 10.23 -7.88
C GLN A 72 2.62 10.75 -8.82
N GLY A 73 3.87 10.79 -8.35
CA GLY A 73 5.02 11.14 -9.19
C GLY A 73 5.27 10.10 -10.29
N LEU A 74 5.21 8.81 -9.95
CA LEU A 74 5.37 7.73 -10.93
C LEU A 74 4.22 7.66 -11.95
N LEU A 75 3.00 8.01 -11.55
CA LEU A 75 1.84 8.10 -12.45
C LEU A 75 1.95 9.23 -13.50
N GLN A 76 3.05 10.01 -13.52
CA GLN A 76 3.37 10.94 -14.60
C GLN A 76 4.06 10.27 -15.80
N ALA A 77 4.28 8.95 -15.76
CA ALA A 77 4.80 8.18 -16.89
C ALA A 77 3.92 8.33 -18.15
N ALA A 78 4.50 8.12 -19.33
CA ALA A 78 3.77 8.11 -20.59
C ALA A 78 2.64 7.06 -20.60
N ASN A 79 2.86 5.91 -19.96
CA ASN A 79 1.88 4.83 -19.79
C ASN A 79 1.60 4.58 -18.30
N PRO A 80 0.75 5.38 -17.64
CA PRO A 80 0.56 5.31 -16.19
C PRO A 80 -0.11 4.01 -15.70
N THR A 81 -0.84 3.29 -16.57
CA THR A 81 -1.38 1.95 -16.24
C THR A 81 -0.28 0.92 -15.95
N ASP A 82 0.88 1.07 -16.58
CA ASP A 82 2.01 0.15 -16.45
C ASP A 82 2.77 0.34 -15.12
N VAL A 83 2.64 1.50 -14.48
CA VAL A 83 3.16 1.76 -13.12
C VAL A 83 2.47 0.88 -12.08
N LEU A 84 1.19 0.54 -12.30
CA LEU A 84 0.36 -0.13 -11.31
C LEU A 84 0.60 -1.65 -11.32
N PRO A 85 0.66 -2.30 -10.15
CA PRO A 85 0.87 -3.74 -10.07
C PRO A 85 -0.33 -4.52 -10.63
N GLY A 86 -0.09 -5.77 -11.01
CA GLY A 86 -1.09 -6.65 -11.63
C GLY A 86 -2.25 -7.05 -10.71
N GLN A 87 -2.01 -7.19 -9.40
CA GLN A 87 -3.00 -7.73 -8.46
C GLN A 87 -3.30 -6.79 -7.29
N LEU A 88 -2.27 -6.31 -6.58
CA LEU A 88 -2.44 -5.62 -5.31
C LEU A 88 -1.51 -4.42 -5.15
N LEU A 89 -2.11 -3.25 -4.97
CA LEU A 89 -1.44 -2.03 -4.55
C LEU A 89 -1.68 -1.79 -3.06
N ILE A 90 -0.60 -1.64 -2.30
CA ILE A 90 -0.63 -1.30 -0.88
C ILE A 90 -0.14 0.14 -0.72
N LEU A 91 -1.03 1.02 -0.28
CA LEU A 91 -0.69 2.39 0.08
C LEU A 91 -0.40 2.46 1.58
N GLY A 92 0.61 3.22 1.99
CA GLY A 92 0.93 3.42 3.40
C GLY A 92 1.92 4.55 3.61
N GLY A 93 2.15 4.92 4.87
CA GLY A 93 3.07 6.01 5.23
C GLY A 93 2.48 7.43 5.10
N GLU A 94 1.43 7.63 4.30
CA GLU A 94 0.71 8.90 4.19
C GLU A 94 -0.80 8.67 4.05
N ALA A 95 -1.59 9.73 4.27
CA ALA A 95 -3.02 9.69 4.03
C ALA A 95 -3.30 9.61 2.52
N SER A 96 -4.11 8.62 2.10
CA SER A 96 -4.52 8.49 0.70
C SER A 96 -5.78 9.31 0.42
N SER A 97 -5.76 10.10 -0.66
CA SER A 97 -6.93 10.86 -1.11
C SER A 97 -7.87 9.99 -1.96
N TRP A 98 -9.17 10.25 -1.89
CA TRP A 98 -10.13 9.57 -2.77
C TRP A 98 -9.87 9.85 -4.26
N ALA A 99 -9.34 11.03 -4.60
CA ALA A 99 -8.98 11.35 -5.98
C ALA A 99 -7.91 10.41 -6.55
N LEU A 100 -6.89 10.08 -5.75
CA LEU A 100 -5.87 9.10 -6.14
C LEU A 100 -6.48 7.70 -6.33
N ILE A 101 -7.38 7.28 -5.44
CA ILE A 101 -8.08 5.99 -5.54
C ILE A 101 -8.88 5.90 -6.85
N GLU A 102 -9.64 6.93 -7.19
CA GLU A 102 -10.42 6.95 -8.43
C GLU A 102 -9.52 6.95 -9.68
N GLN A 103 -8.38 7.66 -9.63
CA GLN A 103 -7.38 7.59 -10.71
C GLN A 103 -6.83 6.17 -10.89
N ILE A 104 -6.47 5.48 -9.79
CA ILE A 104 -5.96 4.11 -9.85
C ILE A 104 -7.02 3.15 -10.40
N ARG A 105 -8.27 3.28 -9.96
CA ARG A 105 -9.40 2.46 -10.46
C ARG A 105 -9.65 2.67 -11.94
N ALA A 106 -9.57 3.92 -12.43
CA ALA A 106 -9.71 4.21 -13.85
C ALA A 106 -8.58 3.59 -14.68
N LEU A 107 -7.34 3.63 -14.17
CA LEU A 107 -6.16 3.09 -14.86
C LEU A 107 -6.08 1.56 -14.82
N LYS A 108 -6.49 0.93 -13.71
CA LYS A 108 -6.38 -0.53 -13.51
C LYS A 108 -7.51 -1.06 -12.62
N PRO A 109 -8.73 -1.24 -13.17
CA PRO A 109 -9.93 -1.63 -12.40
C PRO A 109 -9.81 -2.95 -11.64
N GLY A 110 -8.98 -3.88 -12.13
CA GLY A 110 -8.74 -5.18 -11.49
C GLY A 110 -7.71 -5.15 -10.36
N CYS A 111 -7.01 -4.02 -10.15
CA CYS A 111 -6.01 -3.90 -9.10
C CYS A 111 -6.70 -3.62 -7.76
N ARG A 112 -6.54 -4.53 -6.80
CA ARG A 112 -7.00 -4.33 -5.43
C ARG A 112 -6.15 -3.26 -4.75
N ILE A 113 -6.79 -2.45 -3.92
CA ILE A 113 -6.11 -1.39 -3.17
C ILE A 113 -6.30 -1.62 -1.68
N VAL A 114 -5.20 -1.67 -0.94
CA VAL A 114 -5.20 -1.76 0.52
C VAL A 114 -4.47 -0.56 1.10
N ASN A 115 -5.12 0.17 1.98
CA ASN A 115 -4.45 1.15 2.83
C ASN A 115 -3.87 0.42 4.06
N HIS A 116 -2.61 0.68 4.39
CA HIS A 116 -1.86 0.03 5.45
C HIS A 116 -1.20 1.08 6.34
N TYR A 117 -1.58 1.09 7.62
CA TYR A 117 -1.17 2.11 8.57
C TYR A 117 -0.58 1.51 9.84
N GLY A 118 0.53 2.10 10.28
CA GLY A 118 1.07 1.99 11.62
C GLY A 118 2.42 2.68 11.70
N PRO A 119 2.84 3.13 12.88
CA PRO A 119 4.19 3.62 13.09
C PRO A 119 5.20 2.45 13.17
N THR A 120 6.49 2.75 13.12
CA THR A 120 7.57 1.75 13.15
C THR A 120 7.51 0.85 14.39
N GLU A 121 7.12 1.40 15.53
CA GLU A 121 6.94 0.70 16.80
C GLU A 121 5.87 -0.40 16.75
N THR A 122 4.97 -0.37 15.75
CA THR A 122 3.92 -1.39 15.55
C THR A 122 4.28 -2.41 14.46
N THR A 123 5.55 -2.48 14.05
CA THR A 123 6.06 -3.37 13.00
C THR A 123 5.44 -3.05 11.64
N VAL A 124 5.84 -1.91 11.06
CA VAL A 124 5.43 -1.40 9.74
C VAL A 124 3.99 -0.92 9.65
N GLY A 125 3.03 -1.75 10.02
CA GLY A 125 1.63 -1.40 9.96
C GLY A 125 0.77 -2.42 10.68
N ILE A 126 -0.19 -1.89 11.45
CA ILE A 126 -1.05 -2.65 12.33
C ILE A 126 -2.51 -2.57 11.91
N LEU A 127 -2.92 -1.49 11.22
CA LEU A 127 -4.26 -1.30 10.67
C LEU A 127 -4.24 -1.49 9.16
N THR A 128 -5.27 -2.15 8.62
CA THR A 128 -5.47 -2.23 7.17
C THR A 128 -6.92 -1.99 6.80
N HIS A 129 -7.11 -1.37 5.65
CA HIS A 129 -8.41 -1.14 5.03
C HIS A 129 -8.36 -1.56 3.57
N GLU A 130 -9.19 -2.52 3.17
CA GLU A 130 -9.40 -2.84 1.75
C GLU A 130 -10.38 -1.83 1.16
N VAL A 131 -9.94 -1.14 0.11
CA VAL A 131 -10.68 -0.01 -0.47
C VAL A 131 -11.68 -0.52 -1.51
N ALA A 132 -12.79 -1.08 -1.02
CA ALA A 132 -13.86 -1.61 -1.88
C ALA A 132 -14.74 -0.49 -2.46
N GLU A 133 -15.20 0.44 -1.62
CA GLU A 133 -16.08 1.53 -2.00
C GLU A 133 -15.70 2.84 -1.29
N ARG A 134 -16.18 3.96 -1.81
CA ARG A 134 -15.96 5.26 -1.19
C ARG A 134 -16.83 5.38 0.06
N VAL A 135 -16.23 5.84 1.16
CA VAL A 135 -16.95 6.15 2.39
C VAL A 135 -17.14 7.65 2.49
N ASP A 136 -18.32 8.15 2.13
CA ASP A 136 -18.58 9.60 2.00
C ASP A 136 -18.40 10.40 3.30
N ALA A 137 -18.54 9.75 4.46
CA ALA A 137 -18.28 10.37 5.75
C ALA A 137 -16.78 10.64 6.02
N CYS A 138 -15.88 10.08 5.21
CA CYS A 138 -14.43 10.18 5.41
C CYS A 138 -13.78 11.06 4.34
N ARG A 139 -13.03 12.08 4.78
CA ARG A 139 -12.30 12.99 3.88
C ARG A 139 -11.18 12.31 3.09
N SER A 140 -10.60 11.27 3.67
CA SER A 140 -9.53 10.44 3.10
C SER A 140 -9.86 8.97 3.28
N VAL A 141 -9.09 8.09 2.64
CA VAL A 141 -9.22 6.65 2.80
C VAL A 141 -9.01 6.28 4.28
N PRO A 142 -9.93 5.53 4.92
CA PRO A 142 -9.76 5.07 6.30
C PRO A 142 -8.51 4.22 6.49
N VAL A 143 -7.94 4.25 7.70
CA VAL A 143 -6.80 3.38 8.09
C VAL A 143 -7.25 1.94 8.39
N GLY A 144 -8.54 1.75 8.68
CA GLY A 144 -9.17 0.44 8.78
C GLY A 144 -9.06 -0.22 10.15
N GLN A 145 -8.97 -1.56 10.12
CA GLN A 145 -9.08 -2.42 11.29
C GLN A 145 -7.75 -3.14 11.57
N PRO A 146 -7.47 -3.48 12.84
CA PRO A 146 -6.22 -4.12 13.20
C PRO A 146 -6.03 -5.48 12.50
N LEU A 147 -4.77 -5.79 12.22
CA LEU A 147 -4.32 -7.14 11.87
C LEU A 147 -4.58 -8.10 13.05
N ALA A 148 -4.55 -9.40 12.77
CA ALA A 148 -4.71 -10.42 13.79
C ALA A 148 -3.73 -10.19 14.96
N ASN A 149 -4.22 -10.37 16.18
CA ASN A 149 -3.51 -10.11 17.44
C ASN A 149 -3.13 -8.64 17.70
N GLY A 150 -3.48 -7.71 16.80
CA GLY A 150 -3.37 -6.28 16.99
C GLY A 150 -4.58 -5.67 17.70
N LYS A 151 -4.37 -4.55 18.40
CA LYS A 151 -5.45 -3.73 18.96
C LYS A 151 -5.17 -2.27 18.67
N ALA A 152 -6.21 -1.53 18.30
CA ALA A 152 -6.21 -0.08 18.28
C ALA A 152 -7.29 0.46 19.22
N ARG A 153 -6.98 1.61 19.82
CA ARG A 153 -7.84 2.31 20.76
C ARG A 153 -7.75 3.79 20.43
N VAL A 154 -8.89 4.47 20.41
CA VAL A 154 -8.98 5.92 20.37
C VAL A 154 -9.39 6.35 21.77
N LEU A 155 -8.56 7.14 22.42
CA LEU A 155 -8.69 7.48 23.84
C LEU A 155 -8.63 9.00 24.00
N ASP A 156 -9.28 9.55 25.03
CA ASP A 156 -9.13 10.95 25.41
C ASP A 156 -7.81 11.22 26.17
N ALA A 157 -7.61 12.48 26.58
CA ALA A 157 -6.43 12.93 27.34
C ALA A 157 -6.26 12.25 28.72
N TYR A 158 -7.28 11.53 29.20
CA TYR A 158 -7.28 10.81 30.48
C TYR A 158 -7.26 9.28 30.29
N LEU A 159 -7.01 8.81 29.05
CA LEU A 159 -6.95 7.39 28.67
C LEU A 159 -8.30 6.66 28.71
N ASN A 160 -9.43 7.38 28.65
CA ASN A 160 -10.74 6.76 28.52
C ASN A 160 -11.09 6.53 27.05
N PRO A 161 -11.78 5.42 26.70
CA PRO A 161 -12.33 5.24 25.36
C PRO A 161 -13.30 6.38 25.00
N VAL A 162 -13.13 6.96 23.81
CA VAL A 162 -14.07 7.95 23.27
C VAL A 162 -15.26 7.28 22.59
N ALA A 163 -16.38 8.01 22.50
CA ALA A 163 -17.55 7.56 21.75
C ALA A 163 -17.25 7.46 20.24
N GLU A 164 -18.03 6.67 19.52
CA GLU A 164 -17.87 6.53 18.08
C GLU A 164 -17.91 7.90 17.38
N ARG A 165 -17.00 8.09 16.41
CA ARG A 165 -16.88 9.31 15.59
C ARG A 165 -16.45 10.57 16.36
N VAL A 166 -16.04 10.44 17.62
CA VAL A 166 -15.39 11.52 18.38
C VAL A 166 -13.87 11.36 18.26
N ALA A 167 -13.16 12.48 18.08
CA ALA A 167 -11.70 12.48 18.08
C ALA A 167 -11.18 12.22 19.51
N GLY A 168 -10.12 11.41 19.63
CA GLY A 168 -9.38 11.16 20.87
C GLY A 168 -8.02 11.84 20.83
#